data_AF-A0A524IAW8-F1
#
_entry.id   AF-A0A524IAW8-F1
#
_cell.length_a   1.000
_cell.length_b   1.000
_cell.length_c   1.000
_cell.angle_alpha   90.00
_cell.angle_beta   90.00
_cell.angle_gamma   90.00
#
_symmetry.space_group_name_H-M   'P 1'
#
loop_
_entity.id
_entity.type
_entity.pdbx_description
1 polymer ?
#
loop_
_entity_poly.entity_id
_entity_poly.type
_entity_poly.pdbx_seq_one_letter_code
_entity_poly.pdbx_strand_id
1 'polypeptide(L)'
;MELENVKKSYGSLIRMHPPETNDEKIELFLELFGCRTDVFPKLWENKNKGTKGYSPSCENEWVKNVCNKPQIKCSDCQYRHFTALDKDIIKSHLLGKITIGTYTIRSDDTCGICQTISHIVSLLATSMLTERGCLVLS
;
A
#
# COMPACT_ATOMS: atom_id res chain seq x y z
N MET A 1 -3.59 19.33 26.96
CA MET A 1 -3.05 17.97 26.89
C MET A 1 -3.44 17.22 25.60
N GLU A 2 -4.39 17.72 24.79
CA GLU A 2 -4.78 17.09 23.52
C GLU A 2 -4.02 17.60 22.28
N LEU A 3 -3.43 18.79 22.33
CA LEU A 3 -2.75 19.41 21.18
C LEU A 3 -1.39 18.77 20.82
N GLU A 4 -0.73 18.11 21.78
CA GLU A 4 0.52 17.38 21.51
C GLU A 4 0.28 16.06 20.79
N ASN A 5 -0.89 15.45 20.97
CA ASN A 5 -1.26 14.20 20.28
C ASN A 5 -1.61 14.43 18.80
N VAL A 6 -2.17 15.60 18.45
CA VAL A 6 -2.48 15.95 17.05
C VAL A 6 -1.21 16.22 16.24
N LYS A 7 -0.21 16.91 16.83
CA LYS A 7 1.10 17.12 16.19
C LYS A 7 1.85 15.81 15.94
N LYS A 8 1.68 14.82 16.82
CA LYS A 8 2.26 13.48 16.65
C LYS A 8 1.63 12.71 15.47
N SER A 9 0.35 12.96 15.19
CA SER A 9 -0.38 12.34 14.07
C SER A 9 -0.06 12.96 12.70
N TYR A 10 0.32 14.24 12.64
CA TYR A 10 0.62 14.93 11.37
C TYR A 10 2.11 15.19 11.12
N GLY A 11 2.95 15.17 12.17
CA GLY A 11 4.41 15.29 12.04
C GLY A 11 5.10 14.08 11.39
N SER A 12 4.38 12.97 11.20
CA SER A 12 4.91 11.76 10.54
C SER A 12 4.75 11.77 9.01
N LEU A 13 3.83 12.57 8.45
CA LEU A 13 3.50 12.53 7.02
C LEU A 13 4.29 13.52 6.15
N ILE A 14 5.06 14.41 6.78
CA ILE A 14 5.96 15.33 6.06
C ILE A 14 7.38 14.95 6.44
N ARG A 15 7.98 14.01 5.68
CA ARG A 15 9.42 13.85 5.74
C ARG A 15 10.05 15.12 5.20
N MET A 16 10.68 15.90 6.08
CA MET A 16 11.35 17.14 5.70
C MET A 16 12.57 16.89 4.79
N HIS A 17 13.08 15.66 4.79
CA HIS A 17 14.22 15.24 3.98
C HIS A 17 13.91 13.94 3.21
N PRO A 18 14.43 13.79 1.99
CA PRO A 18 14.33 12.54 1.23
C PRO A 18 14.94 11.38 2.02
N PRO A 19 14.38 10.15 1.90
CA PRO A 19 14.98 8.98 2.54
C PRO A 19 16.36 8.69 1.94
N GLU A 20 17.38 8.67 2.79
CA GLU A 20 18.78 8.45 2.41
C GLU A 20 19.14 6.97 2.51
N THR A 21 18.63 6.28 3.53
CA THR A 21 18.93 4.86 3.77
C THR A 21 17.92 3.92 3.09
N ASN A 22 18.29 2.66 2.92
CA ASN A 22 17.37 1.64 2.39
C ASN A 22 16.20 1.40 3.35
N ASP A 23 16.44 1.40 4.65
CA ASP A 23 15.41 1.17 5.65
C ASP A 23 14.40 2.33 5.66
N GLU A 24 14.87 3.57 5.56
CA GLU A 24 13.99 4.73 5.42
C GLU A 24 13.12 4.64 4.16
N LYS A 25 13.67 4.18 3.03
CA LYS A 25 12.89 3.98 1.78
C LYS A 25 11.83 2.89 1.94
N ILE A 26 12.17 1.80 2.62
CA ILE A 26 11.24 0.70 2.91
C ILE A 26 10.11 1.18 3.83
N GLU A 27 10.43 1.94 4.87
CA GLU A 27 9.45 2.53 5.78
C GLU A 27 8.52 3.50 5.06
N LEU A 28 9.08 4.38 4.22
CA LEU A 28 8.26 5.30 3.41
C LEU A 28 7.31 4.55 2.49
N PHE A 29 7.78 3.45 1.88
CA PHE A 29 6.93 2.61 1.04
C PHE A 29 5.78 2.00 1.86
N LEU A 30 6.04 1.49 3.06
CA LEU A 30 5.00 0.94 3.93
C LEU A 30 4.00 2.02 4.38
N GLU A 31 4.47 3.21 4.73
CA GLU A 31 3.62 4.34 5.11
C GLU A 31 2.65 4.75 3.98
N LEU A 32 3.15 4.81 2.73
CA LEU A 32 2.38 5.27 1.58
C LEU A 32 1.52 4.17 0.94
N PHE A 33 2.03 2.94 0.92
CA PHE A 33 1.50 1.85 0.10
C PHE A 33 1.16 0.58 0.88
N GLY A 34 1.52 0.50 2.16
CA GLY A 34 1.27 -0.65 3.04
C GLY A 34 -0.15 -0.71 3.61
N CYS A 35 -1.16 -0.21 2.88
CA CYS A 35 -2.56 -0.22 3.33
C CYS A 35 -3.05 -1.63 3.67
N ARG A 36 -2.59 -2.63 2.90
CA ARG A 36 -2.87 -4.04 3.06
C ARG A 36 -1.57 -4.83 3.04
N THR A 37 -1.28 -5.55 4.13
CA THR A 37 -0.01 -6.28 4.32
C THR A 37 -0.18 -7.79 4.39
N ASP A 38 -1.40 -8.32 4.47
CA ASP A 38 -1.69 -9.76 4.44
C ASP A 38 -1.51 -10.38 3.05
N VAL A 39 -1.55 -9.56 1.99
CA VAL A 39 -1.38 -10.00 0.61
C VAL A 39 -0.94 -8.84 -0.28
N PHE A 40 -0.12 -9.14 -1.29
CA PHE A 40 0.24 -8.21 -2.35
C PHE A 40 0.13 -8.85 -3.74
N PRO A 41 -0.25 -8.09 -4.78
CA PRO A 41 -0.21 -8.57 -6.15
C PRO A 41 1.23 -8.54 -6.68
N LYS A 42 1.67 -9.64 -7.28
CA LYS A 42 2.97 -9.76 -7.97
C LYS A 42 2.76 -9.77 -9.48
N LEU A 43 3.60 -9.02 -10.21
CA LEU A 43 3.64 -9.06 -11.67
C LEU A 43 4.20 -10.41 -12.12
N TRP A 44 3.51 -11.05 -13.05
CA TRP A 44 4.00 -12.20 -13.79
C TRP A 44 4.02 -11.88 -15.28
N GLU A 45 4.95 -12.51 -15.99
CA GLU A 45 5.11 -12.35 -17.44
C GLU A 45 5.29 -13.72 -18.08
N ASN A 46 4.52 -13.99 -19.12
CA ASN A 46 4.71 -15.14 -20.00
C ASN A 46 5.39 -14.67 -21.28
N LYS A 47 6.71 -14.80 -21.33
CA LYS A 47 7.53 -14.38 -22.47
C LYS A 47 7.12 -15.07 -23.78
N ASN A 48 6.69 -16.33 -23.72
CA ASN A 48 6.31 -17.10 -24.91
C ASN A 48 4.99 -16.63 -25.51
N LYS A 49 4.05 -16.14 -24.69
CA LYS A 49 2.74 -15.63 -25.14
C LYS A 49 2.66 -14.11 -25.22
N GLY A 50 3.71 -13.40 -24.80
CA GLY A 50 3.71 -11.93 -24.72
C GLY A 50 2.70 -11.35 -23.72
N THR A 51 2.18 -12.17 -22.80
CA THR A 51 1.17 -11.72 -21.82
C THR A 51 1.81 -11.40 -20.48
N LYS A 52 1.24 -10.41 -19.79
CA LYS A 52 1.64 -10.02 -18.43
C LYS A 52 0.42 -9.66 -17.61
N GLY A 53 0.51 -9.80 -16.30
CA GLY A 53 -0.58 -9.46 -15.40
C GLY A 53 -0.16 -9.50 -13.94
N TYR A 54 -1.09 -9.12 -13.08
CA TYR A 54 -0.91 -9.15 -11.63
C TYR A 54 -1.74 -10.26 -11.01
N SER A 55 -1.16 -10.99 -10.06
CA SER A 55 -1.89 -11.98 -9.26
C SER A 55 -1.44 -11.95 -7.81
N PRO A 56 -2.30 -12.29 -6.84
CA PRO A 56 -1.89 -12.40 -5.43
C PRO A 56 -0.71 -13.37 -5.28
N SER A 57 0.30 -12.96 -4.50
CA SER A 57 1.39 -13.86 -4.10
C SER A 57 0.87 -14.91 -3.12
N CYS A 58 1.16 -16.18 -3.39
CA CYS A 58 0.69 -17.31 -2.60
C CYS A 58 1.84 -18.30 -2.40
N GLU A 59 2.07 -18.73 -1.16
CA GLU A 59 3.14 -19.70 -0.83
C GLU A 59 2.84 -21.08 -1.40
N ASN A 60 1.55 -21.43 -1.48
CA ASN A 60 1.10 -22.67 -2.10
C ASN A 60 1.03 -22.59 -3.63
N GLU A 61 1.41 -21.46 -4.24
CA GLU A 61 1.38 -21.32 -5.70
C GLU A 61 2.26 -22.40 -6.34
N TRP A 62 1.70 -23.13 -7.32
CA TRP A 62 2.37 -24.22 -8.03
C TRP A 62 2.69 -25.47 -7.20
N VAL A 63 2.28 -25.54 -5.93
CA VAL A 63 2.38 -26.77 -5.13
C VAL A 63 1.35 -27.78 -5.63
N LYS A 64 1.85 -28.88 -6.21
CA LYS A 64 1.01 -29.97 -6.74
C LYS A 64 0.08 -30.50 -5.66
N ASN A 65 -1.18 -30.75 -6.02
CA ASN A 65 -2.25 -31.23 -5.14
C ASN A 65 -2.69 -30.27 -4.02
N VAL A 66 -2.11 -29.06 -3.90
CA VAL A 66 -2.52 -28.03 -2.94
C VAL A 66 -3.18 -26.86 -3.67
N CYS A 67 -2.47 -26.24 -4.60
CA CYS A 67 -3.02 -25.17 -5.43
C CYS A 67 -3.20 -25.65 -6.86
N ASN A 68 -4.44 -25.72 -7.33
CA ASN A 68 -4.78 -26.22 -8.67
C ASN A 68 -4.60 -25.16 -9.77
N LYS A 69 -3.57 -24.30 -9.68
CA LYS A 69 -3.21 -23.42 -10.79
C LYS A 69 -2.81 -24.27 -12.02
N PRO A 70 -3.19 -23.88 -13.25
CA PRO A 70 -3.88 -22.64 -13.64
C PRO A 70 -5.42 -22.72 -13.64
N GLN A 71 -6.02 -23.85 -13.24
CA GLN A 71 -7.48 -24.07 -13.34
C GLN A 71 -8.28 -23.15 -12.40
N ILE A 72 -7.69 -22.77 -11.27
CA ILE A 72 -8.28 -21.84 -10.30
C ILE A 72 -7.34 -20.68 -9.99
N LYS A 73 -7.90 -19.49 -9.77
CA LYS A 73 -7.14 -18.33 -9.29
C LYS A 73 -6.83 -18.51 -7.81
N CYS A 74 -5.69 -18.00 -7.34
CA CYS A 74 -5.37 -18.05 -5.90
C CYS A 74 -6.37 -17.27 -5.04
N SER A 75 -7.05 -16.25 -5.60
CA SER A 75 -8.16 -15.55 -4.93
C SER A 75 -9.34 -16.46 -4.59
N ASP A 76 -9.62 -17.46 -5.42
CA ASP A 76 -10.76 -18.36 -5.30
C ASP A 76 -10.37 -19.73 -4.69
N CYS A 77 -9.08 -19.95 -4.44
CA CYS A 77 -8.57 -21.22 -3.92
C CYS A 77 -8.88 -21.39 -2.43
N GLN A 78 -9.38 -22.57 -2.05
CA GLN A 78 -9.64 -22.93 -0.65
C GLN A 78 -8.35 -23.15 0.16
N TYR A 79 -7.29 -23.63 -0.49
CA TYR A 79 -5.96 -23.84 0.11
C TYR A 79 -5.03 -22.64 -0.11
N ARG A 80 -5.59 -21.44 -0.32
CA ARG A 80 -4.77 -20.24 -0.49
C ARG A 80 -3.99 -19.95 0.79
N HIS A 81 -2.71 -19.65 0.63
CA HIS A 81 -1.86 -19.16 1.70
C HIS A 81 -1.12 -17.95 1.17
N PHE A 82 -1.70 -16.76 1.37
CA PHE A 82 -1.13 -15.54 0.81
C PHE A 82 0.14 -15.15 1.55
N THR A 83 1.14 -14.75 0.79
CA THR A 83 2.39 -14.22 1.33
C THR A 83 2.15 -12.81 1.84
N ALA A 84 2.48 -12.56 3.09
CA ALA A 84 2.44 -11.22 3.66
C ALA A 84 3.48 -10.31 3.00
N LEU A 85 3.18 -9.02 2.93
CA LEU A 85 4.12 -8.00 2.48
C LEU A 85 5.11 -7.69 3.61
N ASP A 86 6.37 -8.09 3.42
CA ASP A 86 7.46 -7.84 4.37
C ASP A 86 8.51 -6.86 3.79
N LYS A 87 9.50 -6.51 4.63
CA LYS A 87 10.59 -5.60 4.25
C LYS A 87 11.48 -6.16 3.13
N ASP A 88 11.67 -7.48 3.05
CA ASP A 88 12.53 -8.11 2.05
C ASP A 88 11.87 -8.14 0.66
N ILE A 89 10.55 -8.31 0.61
CA ILE A 89 9.73 -8.18 -0.60
C ILE A 89 9.79 -6.74 -1.10
N ILE A 90 9.62 -5.74 -0.22
CA ILE A 90 9.71 -4.33 -0.59
C ILE A 90 11.11 -3.98 -1.09
N LYS A 91 12.15 -4.42 -0.37
CA LYS A 91 13.53 -4.24 -0.81
C LYS A 91 13.77 -4.85 -2.19
N SER A 92 13.29 -6.06 -2.44
CA SER A 92 13.40 -6.72 -3.74
C SER A 92 12.66 -5.96 -4.83
N HIS A 93 11.53 -5.33 -4.50
CA HIS A 93 10.79 -4.46 -5.39
C HIS A 93 11.56 -3.18 -5.73
N LEU A 94 12.09 -2.47 -4.73
CA LEU A 94 12.87 -1.25 -4.90
C LEU A 94 14.17 -1.49 -5.68
N LEU A 95 14.74 -2.70 -5.59
CA LEU A 95 15.89 -3.13 -6.39
C LEU A 95 15.53 -3.59 -7.81
N GLY A 96 14.25 -3.59 -8.19
CA GLY A 96 13.77 -4.01 -9.51
C GLY A 96 13.86 -5.52 -9.77
N LYS A 97 14.10 -6.34 -8.73
CA LYS A 97 14.15 -7.82 -8.86
C LYS A 97 12.77 -8.41 -9.08
N ILE A 98 11.76 -7.79 -8.47
CA ILE A 98 10.35 -8.14 -8.63
C ILE A 98 9.53 -6.86 -8.82
N THR A 99 8.38 -6.97 -9.48
CA THR A 99 7.40 -5.88 -9.51
C THR A 99 6.18 -6.32 -8.72
N ILE A 100 5.84 -5.55 -7.69
CA ILE A 100 4.64 -5.76 -6.88
C ILE A 100 3.71 -4.56 -7.07
N GLY A 101 2.42 -4.78 -7.02
CA GLY A 101 1.43 -3.73 -6.83
C GLY A 101 0.97 -3.66 -5.38
N THR A 102 -0.10 -2.92 -5.13
CA THR A 102 -0.67 -2.73 -3.79
C THR A 102 -2.18 -2.93 -3.88
N TYR A 103 -2.79 -3.50 -2.84
CA TYR A 103 -4.23 -3.48 -2.69
C TYR A 103 -4.57 -2.29 -1.79
N THR A 104 -5.24 -1.30 -2.35
CA THR A 104 -5.54 -0.03 -1.67
C THR A 104 -6.76 -0.12 -0.75
N ILE A 105 -7.59 -1.15 -0.95
CA ILE A 105 -8.75 -1.47 -0.14
C ILE A 105 -8.32 -2.42 0.98
N ARG A 106 -8.57 -2.00 2.22
CA ARG A 106 -8.34 -2.76 3.45
C ARG A 106 -9.39 -3.86 3.59
N SER A 107 -9.19 -4.78 4.52
CA SER A 107 -10.13 -5.89 4.78
C SER A 107 -11.50 -5.45 5.30
N ASP A 108 -11.64 -4.19 5.71
CA ASP A 108 -12.88 -3.54 6.17
C ASP A 108 -13.50 -2.62 5.09
N ASP A 109 -13.12 -2.82 3.82
CA ASP A 109 -13.55 -2.04 2.66
C ASP A 109 -13.17 -0.54 2.69
N THR A 110 -12.30 -0.13 3.62
CA THR A 110 -11.77 1.25 3.63
C THR A 110 -10.56 1.40 2.70
N CYS A 111 -10.47 2.51 1.96
CA CYS A 111 -9.32 2.78 1.10
C CYS A 111 -8.26 3.58 1.86
N GLY A 112 -7.11 2.96 2.15
CA GLY A 112 -6.07 3.61 2.97
C GLY A 112 -5.42 4.83 2.29
N ILE A 113 -5.29 4.81 0.96
CA ILE A 113 -4.82 5.99 0.20
C ILE A 113 -5.84 7.13 0.29
N CYS A 114 -7.14 6.82 0.17
CA CYS A 114 -8.18 7.84 0.30
C CYS A 114 -8.26 8.40 1.72
N GLN A 115 -7.97 7.61 2.76
CA GLN A 115 -7.92 8.10 4.14
C GLN A 115 -6.82 9.16 4.32
N THR A 116 -5.60 8.87 3.81
CA THR A 116 -4.47 9.80 3.86
C THR A 116 -4.76 11.07 3.06
N ILE A 117 -5.30 10.94 1.84
CA ILE A 117 -5.68 12.10 1.00
C ILE A 117 -6.83 12.90 1.65
N SER A 118 -7.86 12.23 2.19
CA SER A 118 -8.98 12.90 2.86
C SER A 118 -8.52 13.67 4.09
N HIS A 119 -7.63 13.10 4.92
CA HIS A 119 -7.07 13.81 6.06
C HIS A 119 -6.23 15.03 5.63
N ILE A 120 -5.46 14.93 4.54
CA ILE A 120 -4.73 16.05 3.97
C ILE A 120 -5.69 17.13 3.46
N VAL A 121 -6.74 16.76 2.71
CA VAL A 121 -7.74 17.70 2.17
C VAL A 121 -8.54 18.39 3.28
N SER A 122 -8.98 17.64 4.31
CA SER A 122 -9.68 18.20 5.47
C SER A 122 -8.79 19.15 6.28
N LEU A 123 -7.50 18.86 6.41
CA LEU A 123 -6.55 19.77 7.04
C LEU A 123 -6.32 21.05 6.24
N LEU A 124 -6.15 20.94 4.92
CA LEU A 124 -6.00 22.10 4.04
C LEU A 124 -7.26 22.98 4.04
N ALA A 125 -8.45 22.37 4.10
CA ALA A 125 -9.70 23.10 4.26
C ALA A 125 -9.79 23.80 5.63
N THR A 126 -9.32 23.14 6.70
CA THR A 126 -9.32 23.72 8.04
C THR A 126 -8.29 24.86 8.16
N SER A 127 -7.11 24.72 7.55
CA SER A 127 -6.08 25.78 7.53
C SER A 127 -6.55 27.01 6.73
N MET A 128 -7.26 26.80 5.62
CA MET A 128 -7.88 27.88 4.84
C MET A 128 -9.03 28.59 5.58
N LEU A 129 -9.73 27.88 6.48
CA LEU A 129 -10.76 28.46 7.34
C LEU A 129 -10.18 29.18 8.57
N THR A 130 -9.02 28.76 9.09
CA THR A 130 -8.33 29.46 10.19
C THR A 130 -7.54 30.70 9.75
N GLU A 131 -7.12 30.81 8.48
CA GLU A 131 -6.45 32.01 7.97
C GLU A 131 -7.42 33.11 7.49
N ARG A 132 -8.72 32.82 7.38
CA ARG A 132 -9.74 33.80 7.00
C ARG A 132 -10.71 34.07 8.13
N GLY A 133 -10.24 34.79 9.14
CA GLY A 133 -11.07 35.83 9.72
C GLY A 133 -11.45 36.81 8.60
N CYS A 134 -12.75 36.88 8.28
CA CYS A 134 -13.34 37.77 7.28
C CYS A 134 -13.18 37.33 5.80
N LEU A 135 -14.21 36.70 5.26
CA LEU A 135 -15.05 37.30 4.21
C LEU A 135 -16.25 36.40 3.95
N VAL A 136 -17.42 36.97 4.24
CA VAL A 136 -18.75 36.48 3.90
C VAL A 136 -18.85 36.35 2.37
N LEU A 137 -19.28 35.19 1.88
CA LEU A 137 -19.64 35.01 0.47
C LEU A 137 -21.09 35.49 0.27
N SER A 138 -21.24 36.55 -0.53
CA SER A 138 -22.32 36.69 -1.51
C SER A 138 -21.80 36.18 -2.86
#